data_AF-A0A1E7FUI0-F1
#
_entry.id   AF-A0A1E7FUI0-F1
#
_cell.length_a   1.000
_cell.length_b   1.000
_cell.length_c   1.000
_cell.angle_alpha   90.00
_cell.angle_beta   90.00
_cell.angle_gamma   90.00
#
_symmetry.space_group_name_H-M   'P 1'
#
loop_
_entity.id
_entity.type
_entity.pdbx_description
1 polymer ?
#
loop_
_entity_poly.entity_id
_entity_poly.type
_entity_poly.pdbx_seq_one_letter_code
_entity_poly.pdbx_strand_id
1 'polypeptide(L)'
;ELLAIPTNQRARHDLVAIGEEIELEKDRLLNCFLEFGEELCQKFRKAGYWADFIDPCSGLPMITKSCNKVYSEVDGMECLLNYRSYNAGFCKVLTHPRWGSAGYPATIFDHAPRDTI
;
A
#
# COMPACT_ATOMS: atom_id res chain seq x y z
N GLU A 1 -11.25 -4.12 16.82
CA GLU A 1 -10.38 -5.02 16.03
C GLU A 1 -9.46 -4.17 15.19
N LEU A 2 -8.27 -4.62 14.79
CA LEU A 2 -7.45 -3.93 13.80
C LEU A 2 -7.83 -4.46 12.42
N LEU A 3 -8.23 -3.58 11.51
CA LEU A 3 -8.54 -3.92 10.13
C LEU A 3 -7.41 -3.43 9.23
N ALA A 4 -7.06 -4.26 8.25
CA ALA A 4 -6.15 -3.93 7.18
C ALA A 4 -6.98 -3.81 5.89
N ILE A 5 -6.84 -2.69 5.21
CA ILE A 5 -7.47 -2.39 3.92
C ILE A 5 -6.35 -2.40 2.87
N PRO A 6 -5.98 -3.57 2.34
CA PRO A 6 -5.00 -3.66 1.27
C PRO A 6 -5.59 -3.12 -0.03
N THR A 7 -4.88 -2.21 -0.68
CA THR A 7 -5.25 -1.62 -1.96
C THR A 7 -4.22 -1.96 -3.02
N ASN A 8 -4.66 -2.08 -4.27
CA ASN A 8 -3.80 -2.32 -5.41
C ASN A 8 -4.22 -1.42 -6.56
N GLN A 9 -3.31 -0.57 -7.02
CA GLN A 9 -3.54 0.24 -8.21
C GLN A 9 -2.92 -0.44 -9.44
N ARG A 10 -3.67 -0.51 -10.54
CA ARG A 10 -3.15 -1.00 -11.80
C ARG A 10 -2.26 0.07 -12.43
N ALA A 11 -1.00 -0.27 -12.67
CA ALA A 11 -0.07 0.56 -13.39
C ALA A 11 -0.28 0.46 -14.91
N ARG A 12 0.12 1.51 -15.62
CA ARG A 12 0.19 1.53 -17.09
C ARG A 12 1.36 0.73 -17.64
N HIS A 13 2.41 0.60 -16.84
CA HIS A 13 3.66 -0.08 -17.19
C HIS A 13 3.98 -1.19 -16.19
N ASP A 14 4.90 -2.07 -16.57
CA ASP A 14 5.50 -3.03 -15.65
C ASP A 14 6.38 -2.29 -14.64
N LEU A 15 6.02 -2.33 -13.35
CA LEU A 15 6.71 -1.58 -12.30
C LEU A 15 8.08 -2.15 -11.94
N VAL A 16 8.41 -3.36 -12.41
CA VAL A 16 9.72 -3.99 -12.22
C VAL A 16 10.71 -3.54 -13.29
N ALA A 17 10.22 -2.99 -14.40
CA ALA A 17 11.08 -2.42 -15.43
C ALA A 17 11.83 -1.19 -14.91
N ILE A 18 12.95 -0.87 -15.57
CA ILE A 18 13.78 0.30 -15.25
C ILE A 18 13.58 1.32 -16.36
N GLY A 19 13.31 2.57 -15.99
CA GLY A 19 13.19 3.68 -16.93
C GLY A 19 12.50 4.87 -16.29
N GLU A 20 12.72 6.05 -16.87
CA GLU A 20 12.13 7.31 -16.41
C GLU A 20 10.60 7.25 -16.40
N GLU A 21 9.99 6.68 -17.44
CA GLU A 21 8.53 6.49 -17.51
C GLU A 21 7.98 5.62 -16.37
N ILE A 22 8.77 4.63 -15.90
CA ILE A 22 8.36 3.74 -14.81
C ILE A 22 8.41 4.47 -13.48
N GLU A 23 9.45 5.27 -13.24
CA GLU A 23 9.55 6.09 -12.03
C GLU A 23 8.46 7.16 -11.99
N LEU A 24 8.16 7.81 -13.12
CA LEU A 24 7.03 8.74 -13.22
C LEU A 24 5.68 8.07 -12.95
N GLU A 25 5.48 6.83 -13.41
CA GLU A 25 4.28 6.07 -13.12
C GLU A 25 4.21 5.67 -11.64
N LYS A 26 5.33 5.28 -11.02
CA LYS A 26 5.41 5.01 -9.57
C LYS A 26 5.06 6.25 -8.76
N ASP A 27 5.61 7.41 -9.11
CA ASP A 27 5.31 8.69 -8.45
C ASP A 27 3.84 9.07 -8.60
N ARG A 28 3.25 8.86 -9.78
CA ARG A 28 1.82 9.10 -10.01
C ARG A 28 0.94 8.22 -9.12
N LEU A 29 1.27 6.92 -9.02
CA LEU A 29 0.54 5.96 -8.21
C LEU A 29 0.71 6.23 -6.71
N LEU A 30 1.93 6.60 -6.28
CA LEU A 30 2.23 7.02 -4.93
C LEU A 30 1.37 8.22 -4.54
N ASN A 31 1.42 9.32 -5.31
CA ASN A 31 0.65 10.53 -5.01
C ASN A 31 -0.86 10.25 -4.94
N CYS A 32 -1.38 9.44 -5.88
CA CYS A 32 -2.79 9.02 -5.84
C CYS A 32 -3.14 8.26 -4.56
N PHE A 33 -2.25 7.38 -4.08
CA PHE A 33 -2.46 6.67 -2.82
C PHE A 33 -2.36 7.60 -1.61
N LEU A 34 -1.39 8.53 -1.58
CA LEU A 34 -1.22 9.45 -0.45
C LEU A 34 -2.47 10.32 -0.27
N GLU A 35 -3.02 10.86 -1.36
CA GLU A 35 -4.27 11.63 -1.34
C GLU A 35 -5.45 10.79 -0.85
N PHE A 36 -5.60 9.57 -1.39
CA PHE A 36 -6.67 8.65 -0.99
C PHE A 36 -6.56 8.22 0.48
N GLY A 37 -5.36 7.84 0.91
CA GLY A 37 -5.06 7.39 2.26
C GLY A 37 -5.28 8.50 3.28
N GLU A 38 -4.88 9.73 2.97
CA GLU A 38 -5.15 10.90 3.79
C GLU A 38 -6.66 11.15 3.93
N GLU A 39 -7.40 11.21 2.82
CA GLU A 39 -8.84 11.47 2.85
C GLU A 39 -9.59 10.39 3.65
N LEU A 40 -9.26 9.12 3.43
CA LEU A 40 -9.91 8.00 4.11
C LEU A 40 -9.58 7.98 5.60
N CYS A 41 -8.31 8.15 5.98
CA CYS A 41 -7.91 8.21 7.38
C CYS A 41 -8.54 9.40 8.11
N GLN A 42 -8.67 10.55 7.44
CA GLN A 42 -9.38 11.71 8.01
C GLN A 42 -10.86 11.39 8.27
N LYS A 43 -11.54 10.65 7.38
CA LYS A 43 -12.93 10.23 7.58
C LYS A 43 -13.07 9.34 8.81
N PHE A 44 -12.25 8.29 8.94
CA PHE A 44 -12.27 7.40 10.11
C PHE A 44 -11.94 8.14 11.41
N ARG A 45 -10.93 9.01 11.39
CA ARG A 45 -10.56 9.83 12.55
C ARG A 45 -11.65 10.80 12.98
N LYS A 46 -12.37 11.42 12.03
CA LYS A 46 -13.54 12.27 12.33
C LYS A 46 -14.69 11.47 12.95
N ALA A 47 -14.84 10.20 12.58
CA ALA A 47 -15.81 9.28 13.18
C ALA A 47 -15.36 8.72 14.55
N GLY A 48 -14.19 9.12 15.07
CA GLY A 48 -13.68 8.70 16.37
C GLY A 48 -12.84 7.42 16.35
N TYR A 49 -12.51 6.90 15.16
CA TYR A 49 -11.67 5.71 15.02
C TYR A 49 -10.22 6.08 14.73
N TRP A 50 -9.28 5.30 15.26
CA TRP A 50 -7.90 5.39 14.79
C TRP A 50 -7.81 4.86 13.37
N ALA A 51 -7.05 5.54 12.52
CA ALA A 51 -6.70 5.09 11.18
C ALA A 51 -5.34 5.66 10.77
N ASP A 52 -4.57 4.91 10.01
CA ASP A 52 -3.28 5.32 9.45
C ASP A 52 -3.02 4.58 8.14
N PHE A 53 -2.10 5.07 7.34
CA PHE A 53 -1.70 4.44 6.09
C PHE A 53 -0.19 4.38 6.00
N ILE A 54 0.30 3.34 5.35
CA ILE A 54 1.74 3.11 5.22
C ILE A 54 2.26 3.83 4.00
N ASP A 55 3.32 4.60 4.15
CA ASP A 55 4.09 5.09 3.02
C ASP A 55 4.73 3.91 2.28
N PRO A 56 4.34 3.59 1.04
CA PRO A 56 4.87 2.43 0.31
C PRO A 56 6.40 2.53 0.07
N CYS A 57 6.97 3.73 0.11
CA CYS A 57 8.39 3.96 -0.11
C CYS A 57 9.25 3.65 1.13
N SER A 58 8.83 4.10 2.31
CA SER A 58 9.58 3.88 3.57
C SER A 58 9.07 2.69 4.39
N GLY A 59 7.84 2.23 4.13
CA GLY A 59 7.11 1.26 4.93
C GLY A 59 6.72 1.78 6.33
N LEU A 60 6.76 3.09 6.57
CA LEU A 60 6.40 3.70 7.84
C LEU A 60 4.99 4.29 7.82
N PRO A 61 4.29 4.36 8.96
CA PRO A 61 3.01 5.06 9.04
C PRO A 61 3.16 6.55 8.76
N MET A 62 2.27 7.09 7.93
CA MET A 62 2.31 8.50 7.52
C MET A 62 1.86 9.46 8.61
N ILE A 63 0.91 9.05 9.46
CA ILE A 63 0.34 9.92 10.47
C ILE A 63 1.01 9.69 11.84
N THR A 64 1.22 8.45 12.24
CA THR A 64 1.83 8.07 13.53
C THR A 64 3.35 8.03 13.42
N LYS A 65 3.99 9.20 13.50
CA LYS A 65 5.44 9.38 13.29
C LYS A 65 6.35 8.81 14.38
N SER A 66 5.80 8.33 15.49
CA SER A 66 6.57 7.71 16.57
C SER A 66 6.91 6.23 16.31
N CYS A 67 6.33 5.62 15.28
CA CYS A 67 6.61 4.24 14.92
C CYS A 67 7.89 4.13 14.08
N ASN A 68 8.78 3.24 14.48
CA ASN A 68 10.00 2.90 13.73
C ASN A 68 9.98 1.48 13.15
N LYS A 69 8.84 0.78 13.25
CA LYS A 69 8.66 -0.54 12.66
C LYS A 69 8.17 -0.41 11.24
N VAL A 70 8.94 -0.97 10.32
CA VAL A 70 8.64 -1.00 8.90
C VAL A 70 7.60 -2.08 8.61
N TYR A 71 6.57 -1.72 7.87
CA TYR A 71 5.62 -2.63 7.24
C TYR A 71 5.97 -2.79 5.76
N SER A 72 6.16 -4.04 5.34
CA SER A 72 6.46 -4.39 3.95
C SER A 72 5.14 -4.65 3.22
N GLU A 73 4.82 -3.82 2.22
CA GLU A 73 3.63 -4.01 1.38
C GLU A 73 3.64 -5.37 0.67
N VAL A 74 4.82 -5.86 0.29
CA VAL A 74 4.96 -7.17 -0.34
C VAL A 74 4.54 -8.28 0.63
N ASP A 75 5.10 -8.29 1.84
CA ASP A 75 4.77 -9.31 2.85
C ASP A 75 3.31 -9.17 3.32
N GLY A 76 2.82 -7.94 3.39
CA GLY A 76 1.43 -7.61 3.67
C GLY A 76 0.47 -8.26 2.68
N MET A 77 0.72 -8.07 1.38
CA MET A 77 -0.15 -8.62 0.32
C MET A 77 -0.06 -10.15 0.23
N GLU A 78 1.09 -10.75 0.51
CA GLU A 78 1.20 -12.21 0.63
C GLU A 78 0.38 -12.74 1.81
N CYS A 79 0.48 -12.10 2.98
CA CYS A 79 -0.22 -12.54 4.18
C CYS A 79 -1.74 -12.32 4.10
N LEU A 80 -2.16 -11.14 3.64
CA LEU A 80 -3.57 -10.71 3.66
C LEU A 80 -4.37 -11.24 2.47
N LEU A 81 -3.76 -11.28 1.28
CA LEU A 81 -4.46 -11.59 0.03
C LEU A 81 -3.92 -12.83 -0.69
N ASN A 82 -2.91 -13.50 -0.11
CA ASN A 82 -2.27 -14.68 -0.70
C ASN A 82 -1.71 -14.41 -2.11
N TYR A 83 -1.19 -13.20 -2.32
CA TYR A 83 -0.48 -12.87 -3.56
C TYR A 83 0.82 -13.64 -3.64
N ARG A 84 1.32 -13.83 -4.85
CA ARG A 84 2.61 -14.48 -5.07
C ARG A 84 3.69 -13.41 -5.13
N SER A 85 4.85 -13.72 -4.58
CA SER A 85 6.07 -12.96 -4.85
C SER A 85 7.17 -13.86 -5.39
N TYR A 86 8.16 -13.26 -6.02
CA TYR A 86 9.38 -13.93 -6.42
C TYR A 86 10.61 -13.06 -6.12
N ASN A 87 11.74 -13.71 -5.90
CA ASN A 87 12.99 -13.02 -5.62
C ASN A 87 13.67 -12.62 -6.94
N ALA A 88 13.94 -11.33 -7.09
CA ALA A 88 14.74 -10.75 -8.16
C ALA A 88 16.04 -10.19 -7.54
N GLY A 89 17.00 -11.09 -7.29
CA GLY A 89 18.25 -10.75 -6.60
C GLY A 89 17.98 -10.37 -5.14
N PHE A 90 18.24 -9.11 -4.78
CA PHE A 90 18.00 -8.57 -3.44
C PHE A 90 16.58 -8.01 -3.26
N CYS A 91 15.81 -7.89 -4.35
CA CYS A 91 14.45 -7.36 -4.30
C CYS A 91 13.41 -8.47 -4.32
N LYS A 92 12.34 -8.31 -3.54
CA LYS A 92 11.17 -9.19 -3.58
C LYS A 92 10.10 -8.52 -4.42
N VAL A 93 9.66 -9.19 -5.48
CA VAL A 93 8.69 -8.64 -6.44
C VAL A 93 7.33 -9.27 -6.22
N LEU A 94 6.34 -8.45 -5.90
CA LEU A 94 4.96 -8.88 -5.75
C LEU A 94 4.29 -9.04 -7.13
N THR A 95 3.44 -10.06 -7.27
CA THR A 95 2.68 -10.34 -8.50
C THR A 95 1.18 -10.31 -8.21
N HIS A 96 0.49 -9.33 -8.77
CA HIS A 96 -0.98 -9.25 -8.73
C HIS A 96 -1.58 -10.36 -9.62
N PRO A 97 -2.62 -11.09 -9.16
CA PRO A 97 -3.17 -12.25 -9.87
C PRO A 97 -3.69 -11.94 -11.28
N ARG A 98 -4.07 -10.68 -11.55
CA ARG A 98 -4.56 -10.22 -12.86
C ARG A 98 -3.60 -9.32 -13.62
N TRP A 99 -2.70 -8.62 -12.93
CA TRP A 99 -1.89 -7.55 -13.54
C TRP A 99 -0.40 -7.89 -13.54
N GLY A 100 0.00 -9.04 -13.02
CA GLY A 100 1.41 -9.39 -12.90
C GLY A 100 2.12 -8.39 -12.00
N SER A 101 3.29 -7.95 -12.43
CA SER A 101 4.10 -6.91 -11.80
C SER A 101 3.59 -5.48 -12.01
N ALA A 102 2.52 -5.28 -12.78
CA ALA A 102 1.89 -3.96 -12.98
C ALA A 102 0.85 -3.62 -11.88
N GLY A 103 1.07 -4.11 -10.66
CA GLY A 103 0.25 -3.81 -9.48
C GLY A 103 1.06 -3.01 -8.46
N TYR A 104 0.54 -1.86 -8.04
CA TYR A 104 1.13 -1.02 -7.00
C TYR A 104 0.40 -1.26 -5.68
N PRO A 105 0.99 -2.02 -4.74
CA PRO A 105 0.38 -2.36 -3.46
C PRO A 105 0.53 -1.21 -2.46
N ALA A 106 -0.51 -0.97 -1.67
CA ALA A 106 -0.46 -0.06 -0.54
C ALA A 106 -1.55 -0.39 0.49
N THR A 107 -1.26 -0.27 1.79
CA THR A 107 -2.17 -0.70 2.85
C THR A 107 -2.56 0.44 3.79
N ILE A 108 -3.85 0.48 4.14
CA ILE A 108 -4.42 1.35 5.17
C ILE A 108 -4.82 0.48 6.36
N PHE A 109 -4.67 0.99 7.57
CA PHE A 109 -5.05 0.32 8.80
C PHE A 109 -6.02 1.18 9.61
N ASP A 110 -7.00 0.55 10.23
CA ASP A 110 -7.97 1.27 11.06
C ASP A 110 -8.57 0.39 12.17
N HIS A 111 -9.25 1.05 13.11
CA HIS A 111 -9.99 0.43 14.21
C HIS A 111 -11.51 0.60 14.08
N ALA A 112 -12.00 1.02 12.92
CA ALA A 112 -13.44 1.11 12.68
C ALA A 112 -14.05 -0.31 12.68
N PRO A 113 -15.34 -0.44 13.08
CA PRO A 113 -16.09 -1.67 12.88
C PRO A 113 -16.16 -2.02 11.39
N ARG A 114 -16.18 -3.31 11.06
CA ARG A 114 -16.30 -3.80 9.67
C ARG A 114 -17.53 -3.26 8.95
N ASP A 115 -18.61 -2.99 9.69
CA ASP A 115 -19.87 -2.48 9.15
C ASP A 115 -19.80 -0.97 8.80
N THR A 116 -18.70 -0.29 9.15
CA THR A 116 -18.48 1.15 8.90
C THR A 116 -17.57 1.40 7.68
N ILE A 117 -16.94 0.35 7.13
CA ILE A 117 -16.02 0.44 5.98
C ILE A 117 -16.79 0.30 4.66
#